data_AF-A0ABD3XR08-F1
#
_entry.id   AF-A0ABD3XR08-F1
#
_cell.length_a   1.000
_cell.length_b   1.000
_cell.length_c   1.000
_cell.angle_alpha   90.00
_cell.angle_beta   90.00
_cell.angle_gamma   90.00
#
_symmetry.space_group_name_H-M   'P 1'
#
loop_
_entity.id
_entity.type
_entity.pdbx_description
1 polymer ?
#
loop_
_entity_poly.entity_id
_entity_poly.type
_entity_poly.pdbx_seq_one_letter_code
_entity_poly.pdbx_strand_id
1 'polypeptide(L)'
;MCLLEDLAHRFIQSLDLPSGLLKRDGHICYCEGCTTYLGRAGFTDYNYPVDWYLFRVNVRVPPESSLEEISNKWDLCFHGTVVPSLKSLLLLGLKIPGDKDMHGRQISELDEYGTENEEIDTKRIFVSPSIWYSGTDIYARPFCYKSENSGLTYRVKVALMVRICPGTYVASGSTIETWFTFLLVNLWRYPKHIIEWSTKQKDRVVITGVLVRFERYQCTGHSEGSCSIF
;
A
#
# COMPACT_ATOMS: atom_id res chain seq x y z
N MET A 1 8.25 21.65 -8.04
CA MET A 1 7.47 20.79 -7.14
C MET A 1 5.99 20.95 -7.47
N CYS A 2 5.30 19.87 -7.77
CA CYS A 2 3.85 19.90 -8.09
C CYS A 2 3.00 19.82 -6.80
N LEU A 3 1.68 20.06 -6.90
CA LEU A 3 0.77 20.02 -5.75
C LEU A 3 0.79 18.67 -5.02
N LEU A 4 0.75 17.56 -5.77
CA LEU A 4 0.75 16.22 -5.17
C LEU A 4 2.05 15.97 -4.39
N GLU A 5 3.19 16.42 -4.92
CA GLU A 5 4.48 16.32 -4.24
C GLU A 5 4.52 17.14 -2.95
N ASP A 6 4.09 18.41 -2.96
CA ASP A 6 4.04 19.23 -1.73
C ASP A 6 3.12 18.62 -0.66
N LEU A 7 1.93 18.16 -1.04
CA LEU A 7 1.00 17.49 -0.13
C LEU A 7 1.59 16.21 0.46
N ALA A 8 2.21 15.38 -0.39
CA ALA A 8 2.81 14.13 0.02
C ALA A 8 3.93 14.34 1.04
N HIS A 9 4.83 15.30 0.79
CA HIS A 9 5.95 15.59 1.69
C HIS A 9 5.48 16.09 3.05
N ARG A 10 4.50 17.02 3.08
CA ARG A 10 3.93 17.53 4.34
C ARG A 10 3.21 16.45 5.12
N PHE A 11 2.42 15.64 4.44
CA PHE A 11 1.73 14.52 5.07
C PHE A 11 2.72 13.55 5.70
N ILE A 12 3.75 13.09 4.98
CA ILE A 12 4.76 12.19 5.53
C ILE A 12 5.53 12.82 6.70
N GLN A 13 5.86 14.11 6.62
CA GLN A 13 6.49 14.83 7.74
C GLN A 13 5.60 14.84 8.99
N SER A 14 4.28 14.98 8.85
CA SER A 14 3.34 14.96 9.98
C SER A 14 3.22 13.58 10.67
N LEU A 15 3.72 12.50 10.05
CA LEU A 15 3.67 11.16 10.64
C LEU A 15 4.80 10.85 11.62
N ASP A 16 5.77 11.77 11.79
CA ASP A 16 6.91 11.62 12.70
C ASP A 16 7.60 10.24 12.56
N LEU A 17 7.91 9.90 11.30
CA LEU A 17 8.63 8.66 10.98
C LEU A 17 10.11 8.82 11.39
N PRO A 18 10.72 7.79 12.02
CA PRO A 18 12.13 7.81 12.39
C PRO A 18 13.03 8.18 11.21
N SER A 19 14.04 9.02 11.49
CA SER A 19 15.05 9.40 10.51
C SER A 19 15.73 8.16 9.93
N GLY A 20 15.86 8.11 8.61
CA GLY A 20 16.52 7.00 7.91
C GLY A 20 15.60 5.85 7.52
N LEU A 21 14.29 5.92 7.75
CA LEU A 21 13.36 4.98 7.10
C LEU A 21 13.17 5.28 5.61
N LEU A 22 13.10 6.57 5.26
CA LEU A 22 12.98 7.03 3.88
C LEU A 22 14.37 7.36 3.31
N LYS A 23 14.54 7.14 2.00
CA LYS A 23 15.68 7.67 1.26
C LYS A 23 15.58 9.19 1.19
N ARG A 24 16.71 9.86 0.92
CA ARG A 24 16.73 11.32 0.68
C ARG A 24 16.27 11.68 -0.73
N ASP A 25 16.34 10.75 -1.67
CA ASP A 25 16.11 10.96 -3.09
C ASP A 25 15.32 9.80 -3.73
N GLY A 26 15.13 9.88 -5.05
CA GLY A 26 14.49 8.85 -5.87
C GLY A 26 12.98 8.71 -5.66
N HIS A 27 12.36 9.67 -4.97
CA HIS A 27 10.91 9.78 -4.85
C HIS A 27 10.27 10.12 -6.19
N ILE A 28 9.06 9.65 -6.44
CA ILE A 28 8.43 9.74 -7.77
C ILE A 28 6.99 10.23 -7.61
N CYS A 29 6.65 11.29 -8.34
CA CYS A 29 5.27 11.75 -8.47
C CYS A 29 4.62 11.12 -9.68
N TYR A 30 3.51 10.40 -9.48
CA TYR A 30 2.75 9.76 -10.55
C TYR A 30 1.47 10.52 -10.93
N CYS A 31 1.37 11.83 -10.66
CA CYS A 31 0.28 12.63 -11.20
C CYS A 31 0.40 12.77 -12.73
N GLU A 32 -0.71 13.08 -13.41
CA GLU A 32 -0.76 13.27 -14.86
C GLU A 32 0.35 14.19 -15.41
N GLY A 33 0.58 15.32 -14.73
CA GLY A 33 1.61 16.29 -15.13
C GLY A 33 3.05 15.78 -15.01
N CYS A 34 3.35 14.92 -14.04
CA CYS A 34 4.69 14.36 -13.84
C CYS A 34 4.91 13.05 -14.64
N THR A 35 3.87 12.24 -14.80
CA THR A 35 3.95 10.92 -15.50
C THR A 35 4.21 11.03 -16.98
N THR A 36 3.83 12.15 -17.60
CA THR A 36 4.13 12.46 -19.01
C THR A 36 5.62 12.29 -19.35
N TYR A 37 6.52 12.42 -18.37
CA TYR A 37 7.97 12.35 -18.56
C TYR A 37 8.64 11.07 -18.03
N LEU A 38 7.91 10.22 -17.30
CA LEU A 38 8.51 9.09 -16.54
C LEU A 38 8.56 7.77 -17.32
N GLY A 39 7.90 7.69 -18.46
CA GLY A 39 7.70 6.43 -19.19
C GLY A 39 6.89 5.42 -18.37
N ARG A 40 6.50 4.30 -19.01
CA ARG A 40 5.77 3.19 -18.37
C ARG A 40 6.55 1.87 -18.39
N ALA A 41 7.86 1.93 -18.66
CA ALA A 41 8.69 0.74 -18.76
C ALA A 41 8.66 -0.07 -17.46
N GLY A 42 8.35 -1.37 -17.55
CA GLY A 42 8.20 -2.26 -16.41
C GLY A 42 6.86 -2.16 -15.67
N PHE A 43 5.96 -1.28 -16.10
CA PHE A 43 4.59 -1.20 -15.62
C PHE A 43 3.59 -1.70 -16.67
N THR A 44 2.55 -2.36 -16.18
CA THR A 44 1.31 -2.69 -16.88
C THR A 44 0.20 -1.73 -16.45
N ASP A 45 -0.97 -1.79 -17.11
CA ASP A 45 -2.08 -0.88 -16.79
C ASP A 45 -2.58 -0.99 -15.34
N TYR A 46 -2.43 -2.16 -14.71
CA TYR A 46 -2.94 -2.43 -13.36
C TYR A 46 -1.93 -2.16 -12.23
N ASN A 47 -0.62 -2.09 -12.54
CA ASN A 47 0.41 -1.83 -11.53
C ASN A 47 0.95 -0.39 -11.60
N TYR A 48 0.58 0.39 -12.62
CA TYR A 48 1.00 1.77 -12.76
C TYR A 48 0.24 2.68 -11.76
N PRO A 49 0.94 3.34 -10.82
CA PRO A 49 0.30 4.00 -9.69
C PRO A 49 -0.11 5.45 -10.03
N VAL A 50 -1.04 5.62 -10.98
CA VAL A 50 -1.55 6.94 -11.38
C VAL A 50 -2.11 7.71 -10.17
N ASP A 51 -1.72 8.97 -10.05
CA ASP A 51 -2.09 9.90 -8.97
C ASP A 51 -1.58 9.53 -7.56
N TRP A 52 -0.62 8.62 -7.48
CA TRP A 52 0.11 8.37 -6.25
C TRP A 52 1.43 9.13 -6.21
N TYR A 53 1.93 9.39 -5.01
CA TYR A 53 3.31 9.82 -4.78
C TYR A 53 4.08 8.72 -4.06
N LEU A 54 5.26 8.38 -4.57
CA LEU A 54 6.12 7.34 -4.05
C LEU A 54 7.29 7.93 -3.27
N PHE A 55 7.35 7.63 -1.98
CA PHE A 55 8.56 7.76 -1.17
C PHE A 55 9.37 6.48 -1.23
N ARG A 56 10.62 6.57 -1.66
CA ARG A 56 11.56 5.44 -1.57
C ARG A 56 11.98 5.22 -0.13
N VAL A 57 12.06 3.96 0.27
CA VAL A 57 12.51 3.56 1.61
C VAL A 57 13.93 3.02 1.57
N ASN A 58 14.62 3.06 2.71
CA ASN A 58 15.84 2.29 2.90
C ASN A 58 15.47 0.82 3.05
N VAL A 59 15.76 0.06 1.99
CA VAL A 59 15.39 -1.34 1.85
C VAL A 59 16.13 -2.20 2.86
N ARG A 60 15.39 -3.01 3.60
CA ARG A 60 15.96 -4.05 4.47
C ARG A 60 16.18 -5.30 3.66
N VAL A 61 17.45 -5.58 3.38
CA VAL A 61 17.86 -6.72 2.57
C VAL A 61 17.89 -7.97 3.45
N PRO A 62 17.14 -9.02 3.11
CA PRO A 62 17.23 -10.32 3.77
C PRO A 62 18.66 -10.89 3.64
N PRO A 63 19.17 -11.66 4.63
CA PRO A 63 20.55 -12.16 4.63
C PRO A 63 20.97 -12.95 3.39
N GLU A 64 20.02 -13.64 2.74
CA GLU A 64 20.26 -14.49 1.58
C GLU A 64 19.98 -13.80 0.23
N SER A 65 19.73 -12.49 0.24
CA SER A 65 19.37 -11.72 -0.94
C SER A 65 20.34 -10.56 -1.16
N SER A 66 20.33 -10.00 -2.37
CA SER A 66 21.01 -8.73 -2.67
C SER A 66 20.02 -7.65 -3.12
N LEU A 67 20.41 -6.36 -3.00
CA LEU A 67 19.60 -5.26 -3.54
C LEU A 67 19.38 -5.38 -5.05
N GLU A 68 20.39 -5.86 -5.78
CA GLU A 68 20.30 -6.07 -7.22
C GLU A 68 19.26 -7.14 -7.56
N GLU A 69 19.28 -8.26 -6.82
CA GLU A 69 18.31 -9.33 -6.98
C GLU A 69 16.88 -8.86 -6.68
N ILE A 70 16.69 -8.15 -5.55
CA ILE A 70 15.38 -7.60 -5.16
C ILE A 70 14.87 -6.60 -6.20
N SER A 71 15.76 -5.80 -6.79
CA SER A 71 15.37 -4.79 -7.77
C SER A 71 15.01 -5.40 -9.13
N ASN A 72 15.78 -6.40 -9.57
CA ASN A 72 15.78 -6.85 -10.97
C ASN A 72 15.08 -8.19 -11.18
N LYS A 73 14.99 -9.03 -10.15
CA LYS A 73 14.43 -10.39 -10.26
C LYS A 73 13.14 -10.58 -9.48
N TRP A 74 12.94 -9.81 -8.41
CA TRP A 74 11.74 -9.96 -7.58
C TRP A 74 10.53 -9.24 -8.17
N ASP A 75 9.37 -9.87 -8.05
CA ASP A 75 8.14 -9.38 -8.64
C ASP A 75 7.65 -8.13 -7.89
N LEU A 76 7.17 -7.15 -8.65
CA LEU A 76 6.57 -5.94 -8.10
C LEU A 76 5.13 -6.22 -7.66
N CYS A 77 4.82 -5.87 -6.41
CA CYS A 77 3.49 -5.94 -5.85
C CYS A 77 3.24 -4.81 -4.85
N PHE A 78 2.04 -4.80 -4.28
CA PHE A 78 1.54 -3.75 -3.40
C PHE A 78 0.82 -4.35 -2.21
N HIS A 79 0.86 -3.63 -1.10
CA HIS A 79 0.11 -3.96 0.11
C HIS A 79 -0.61 -2.70 0.58
N GLY A 80 -1.94 -2.71 0.54
CA GLY A 80 -2.75 -1.64 1.11
C GLY A 80 -2.59 -1.64 2.62
N THR A 81 -2.57 -0.46 3.24
CA THR A 81 -2.52 -0.37 4.70
C THR A 81 -3.19 0.90 5.21
N VAL A 82 -3.18 1.06 6.53
CA VAL A 82 -3.71 2.24 7.22
C VAL A 82 -2.59 3.09 7.80
N VAL A 83 -2.81 4.40 7.86
CA VAL A 83 -1.82 5.38 8.34
C VAL A 83 -1.22 5.01 9.71
N PRO A 84 -2.00 4.57 10.73
CA PRO A 84 -1.44 4.20 12.03
C PRO A 84 -0.45 3.01 11.97
N SER A 85 -0.61 2.10 11.00
CA SER A 85 0.23 0.91 10.88
C SER A 85 1.56 1.19 10.19
N LEU A 86 1.66 2.27 9.41
CA LEU A 86 2.77 2.57 8.51
C LEU A 86 4.14 2.56 9.23
N LYS A 87 4.25 3.26 10.36
CA LYS A 87 5.50 3.32 11.15
C LYS A 87 5.96 1.92 11.56
N SER A 88 5.04 1.08 12.02
CA SER A 88 5.35 -0.28 12.45
C SER A 88 5.75 -1.20 11.29
N LEU A 89 5.11 -1.06 10.13
CA LEU A 89 5.41 -1.86 8.94
C LEU A 89 6.78 -1.49 8.36
N LEU A 90 7.11 -0.19 8.31
CA LEU A 90 8.45 0.26 7.91
C LEU A 90 9.54 -0.18 8.91
N LEU A 91 9.20 -0.25 10.19
CA LEU A 91 10.13 -0.63 11.25
C LEU A 91 10.27 -2.13 11.47
N LEU A 92 9.34 -2.96 11.04
CA LEU A 92 9.33 -4.40 11.34
C LEU A 92 9.12 -5.28 10.11
N GLY A 93 8.77 -4.71 8.96
CA GLY A 93 8.33 -5.46 7.78
C GLY A 93 6.83 -5.77 7.81
N LEU A 94 6.35 -6.45 6.76
CA LEU A 94 4.98 -6.97 6.72
C LEU A 94 4.84 -8.09 7.75
N LYS A 95 3.71 -8.06 8.47
CA LYS A 95 3.47 -8.94 9.60
C LYS A 95 2.50 -10.04 9.24
N ILE A 96 2.60 -11.16 9.96
CA ILE A 96 1.66 -12.27 9.93
C ILE A 96 0.93 -12.30 11.28
N PRO A 97 -0.38 -12.61 11.34
CA PRO A 97 -1.06 -12.92 12.60
C PRO A 97 -0.25 -13.90 13.48
N GLY A 98 -0.09 -13.55 14.75
CA GLY A 98 0.85 -14.18 15.68
C GLY A 98 2.15 -13.40 15.91
N ASP A 99 2.46 -12.40 15.09
CA ASP A 99 3.62 -11.52 15.29
C ASP A 99 3.45 -10.56 16.46
N LYS A 100 4.56 -10.14 17.07
CA LYS A 100 4.53 -9.08 18.07
C LYS A 100 4.53 -7.70 17.40
N ASP A 101 3.68 -6.80 17.88
CA ASP A 101 3.73 -5.39 17.53
C ASP A 101 4.95 -4.68 18.17
N MET A 102 5.08 -3.38 17.94
CA MET A 102 6.19 -2.59 18.52
C MET A 102 6.13 -2.50 20.05
N HIS A 103 5.03 -2.91 20.67
CA HIS A 103 4.80 -2.95 22.11
C HIS A 103 4.83 -4.38 22.67
N GLY A 104 5.25 -5.37 21.86
CA GLY A 104 5.35 -6.77 22.27
C GLY A 104 4.01 -7.51 22.33
N ARG A 105 2.91 -6.89 21.89
CA ARG A 105 1.57 -7.50 21.87
C ARG A 105 1.44 -8.40 20.66
N GLN A 106 0.88 -9.59 20.84
CA GLN A 106 0.62 -10.49 19.74
C GLN A 106 -0.49 -9.93 18.86
N ILE A 107 -0.24 -9.89 17.55
CA ILE A 107 -1.24 -9.54 16.54
C ILE A 107 -2.21 -10.70 16.49
N SER A 108 -3.42 -10.47 16.98
CA SER A 108 -4.51 -11.44 16.97
C SER A 108 -4.88 -11.83 15.53
N GLU A 109 -5.40 -13.05 15.35
CA GLU A 109 -6.05 -13.54 14.12
C GLU A 109 -7.40 -12.83 13.85
N LEU A 110 -7.60 -11.64 14.39
CA LEU A 110 -8.80 -10.86 14.14
C LEU A 110 -8.71 -10.31 12.73
N ASP A 111 -9.52 -10.88 11.84
CA ASP A 111 -9.97 -10.20 10.64
C ASP A 111 -10.36 -8.77 11.03
N GLU A 112 -10.06 -7.80 10.17
CA GLU A 112 -10.39 -6.38 10.35
C GLU A 112 -11.93 -6.10 10.40
N TYR A 113 -12.73 -7.17 10.54
CA TYR A 113 -14.18 -7.31 10.56
C TYR A 113 -14.73 -8.13 11.74
N GLY A 114 -13.90 -8.65 12.66
CA GLY A 114 -14.38 -9.27 13.91
C GLY A 114 -15.15 -10.58 13.76
N THR A 115 -14.93 -11.33 12.67
CA THR A 115 -15.46 -12.69 12.50
C THR A 115 -14.33 -13.70 12.68
N GLU A 116 -14.48 -14.61 13.64
CA GLU A 116 -13.66 -15.81 13.73
C GLU A 116 -14.00 -16.73 12.55
N ASN A 117 -13.25 -16.63 11.44
CA ASN A 117 -13.31 -17.62 10.38
C ASN A 117 -12.17 -18.63 10.60
N GLU A 118 -12.50 -19.75 11.26
CA GLU A 118 -11.57 -20.86 11.54
C GLU A 118 -11.03 -21.58 10.27
N GLU A 119 -11.43 -21.15 9.06
CA GLU A 119 -11.07 -21.81 7.80
C GLU A 119 -10.10 -21.03 6.89
N ILE A 120 -9.78 -19.77 7.21
CA ILE A 120 -8.74 -19.04 6.46
C ILE A 120 -7.41 -19.26 7.18
N ASP A 121 -6.43 -19.85 6.49
CA ASP A 121 -5.04 -19.92 6.94
C ASP A 121 -4.46 -18.50 6.96
N THR A 122 -4.87 -17.71 7.97
CA THR A 122 -4.60 -16.27 8.17
C THR A 122 -3.12 -16.00 8.44
N LYS A 123 -2.30 -17.04 8.62
CA LYS A 123 -0.85 -16.93 8.84
C LYS A 123 -0.07 -16.66 7.56
N ARG A 124 -0.51 -15.69 6.77
CA ARG A 124 0.11 -15.28 5.50
C ARG A 124 0.17 -13.77 5.37
N ILE A 125 1.19 -13.31 4.65
CA ILE A 125 1.23 -11.96 4.10
C ILE A 125 0.44 -11.97 2.79
N PHE A 126 -0.49 -11.03 2.65
CA PHE A 126 -1.23 -10.79 1.41
C PHE A 126 -0.73 -9.53 0.71
N VAL A 127 -0.47 -9.64 -0.59
CA VAL A 127 -0.08 -8.56 -1.49
C VAL A 127 -0.86 -8.70 -2.80
N SER A 128 -0.85 -7.66 -3.62
CA SER A 128 -1.43 -7.71 -4.97
C SER A 128 -0.46 -7.13 -5.98
N PRO A 129 -0.35 -7.70 -7.19
CA PRO A 129 0.35 -7.04 -8.29
C PRO A 129 -0.35 -5.75 -8.77
N SER A 130 -1.56 -5.45 -8.28
CA SER A 130 -2.34 -4.28 -8.66
C SER A 130 -2.40 -3.24 -7.55
N ILE A 131 -1.85 -2.05 -7.81
CA ILE A 131 -1.98 -0.90 -6.92
C ILE A 131 -3.44 -0.43 -6.82
N TRP A 132 -4.22 -0.60 -7.89
CA TRP A 132 -5.63 -0.27 -7.87
C TRP A 132 -6.39 -1.17 -6.90
N TYR A 133 -6.08 -2.47 -6.87
CA TYR A 133 -6.67 -3.41 -5.93
C TYR A 133 -6.25 -3.10 -4.49
N SER A 134 -4.94 -3.01 -4.23
CA SER A 134 -4.39 -2.68 -2.92
C SER A 134 -4.77 -1.27 -2.43
N GLY A 135 -5.11 -0.37 -3.33
CA GLY A 135 -5.52 1.01 -3.05
C GLY A 135 -7.03 1.21 -2.87
N THR A 136 -7.83 0.14 -2.88
CA THR A 136 -9.26 0.21 -2.54
C THR A 136 -9.46 0.52 -1.06
N ASP A 137 -10.61 1.09 -0.71
CA ASP A 137 -10.94 1.47 0.67
C ASP A 137 -10.96 0.28 1.65
N ILE A 138 -11.07 -0.95 1.15
CA ILE A 138 -10.98 -2.17 1.96
C ILE A 138 -9.55 -2.37 2.48
N TYR A 139 -8.57 -2.28 1.58
CA TYR A 139 -7.16 -2.56 1.92
C TYR A 139 -6.39 -1.31 2.35
N ALA A 140 -6.76 -0.14 1.81
CA ALA A 140 -6.15 1.15 2.10
C ALA A 140 -7.20 2.12 2.62
N ARG A 141 -7.68 1.87 3.85
CA ARG A 141 -8.73 2.70 4.47
C ARG A 141 -8.29 4.17 4.52
N PRO A 142 -9.12 5.10 4.03
CA PRO A 142 -8.75 6.51 3.95
C PRO A 142 -8.65 7.17 5.32
N PHE A 143 -7.65 8.04 5.47
CA PHE A 143 -7.43 8.89 6.63
C PHE A 143 -7.75 10.36 6.29
N CYS A 144 -8.47 11.06 7.16
CA CYS A 144 -8.76 12.48 6.97
C CYS A 144 -7.54 13.33 7.35
N TYR A 145 -6.93 13.97 6.37
CA TYR A 145 -5.80 14.89 6.55
C TYR A 145 -6.21 16.31 6.22
N LYS A 146 -6.04 17.24 7.18
CA LYS A 146 -6.23 18.66 6.95
C LYS A 146 -4.88 19.30 6.63
N SER A 147 -4.72 19.81 5.41
CA SER A 147 -3.50 20.53 5.02
C SER A 147 -3.43 21.86 5.75
N GLU A 148 -2.34 22.09 6.49
CA GLU A 148 -2.11 23.35 7.21
C GLU A 148 -1.93 24.53 6.25
N ASN A 149 -1.34 24.28 5.08
CA ASN A 149 -1.06 25.32 4.09
C ASN A 149 -2.32 25.86 3.41
N SER A 150 -3.21 24.97 2.99
CA SER A 150 -4.40 25.34 2.21
C SER A 150 -5.68 25.39 3.04
N GLY A 151 -5.66 24.84 4.26
CA GLY A 151 -6.84 24.61 5.10
C GLY A 151 -7.78 23.53 4.56
N LEU A 152 -7.47 22.92 3.41
CA LEU A 152 -8.30 21.92 2.76
C LEU A 152 -8.15 20.55 3.42
N THR A 153 -9.25 19.80 3.45
CA THR A 153 -9.28 18.42 3.92
C THR A 153 -9.16 17.45 2.74
N TYR A 154 -8.39 16.39 2.95
CA TYR A 154 -8.15 15.32 1.99
C TYR A 154 -8.45 13.97 2.62
N ARG A 155 -9.00 13.04 1.84
CA ARG A 155 -8.95 11.61 2.13
C ARG A 155 -7.63 11.07 1.61
N VAL A 156 -6.79 10.60 2.52
CA VAL A 156 -5.45 10.09 2.20
C VAL A 156 -5.46 8.58 2.30
N LYS A 157 -5.02 7.92 1.24
CA LYS A 157 -4.82 6.47 1.21
C LYS A 157 -3.33 6.18 1.17
N VAL A 158 -2.92 5.11 1.86
CA VAL A 158 -1.53 4.67 1.90
C VAL A 158 -1.42 3.22 1.47
N ALA A 159 -0.41 2.92 0.67
CA ALA A 159 -0.04 1.57 0.27
C ALA A 159 1.48 1.43 0.30
N LEU A 160 1.95 0.20 0.40
CA LEU A 160 3.37 -0.13 0.33
C LEU A 160 3.68 -0.69 -1.05
N MET A 161 4.73 -0.17 -1.68
CA MET A 161 5.34 -0.79 -2.85
C MET A 161 6.31 -1.87 -2.37
N VAL A 162 6.12 -3.10 -2.86
CA VAL A 162 6.75 -4.30 -2.32
C VAL A 162 7.41 -5.10 -3.44
N ARG A 163 8.49 -5.78 -3.10
CA ARG A 163 9.12 -6.82 -3.93
C ARG A 163 8.93 -8.16 -3.27
N ILE A 164 8.49 -9.17 -4.01
CA ILE A 164 8.29 -10.53 -3.51
C ILE A 164 9.12 -11.51 -4.33
N CYS A 165 9.77 -12.46 -3.65
CA CYS A 165 10.63 -13.44 -4.31
C CYS A 165 9.78 -14.39 -5.19
N PRO A 166 10.10 -14.55 -6.48
CA PRO A 166 9.40 -15.49 -7.34
C PRO A 166 9.51 -16.91 -6.79
N GLY A 167 8.43 -17.68 -6.90
CA GLY A 167 8.36 -19.07 -6.41
C GLY A 167 8.13 -19.22 -4.90
N THR A 168 8.06 -18.13 -4.13
CA THR A 168 7.81 -18.18 -2.67
C THR A 168 6.39 -17.77 -2.28
N TYR A 169 5.52 -17.52 -3.26
CA TYR A 169 4.14 -17.09 -3.06
C TYR A 169 3.16 -17.90 -3.91
N VAL A 170 1.91 -17.90 -3.47
CA VAL A 170 0.78 -18.50 -4.19
C VAL A 170 -0.04 -17.36 -4.77
N ALA A 171 -0.27 -17.40 -6.09
CA ALA A 171 -1.22 -16.51 -6.75
C ALA A 171 -2.62 -17.13 -6.72
N SER A 172 -3.59 -16.37 -6.27
CA SER A 172 -4.99 -16.78 -6.16
C SER A 172 -5.93 -15.68 -6.65
N GLY A 173 -7.20 -16.07 -6.84
CA GLY A 173 -8.25 -15.11 -7.12
C GLY A 173 -8.55 -14.20 -5.94
N SER A 174 -9.27 -13.13 -6.21
CA SER A 174 -9.75 -12.22 -5.16
C SER A 174 -10.57 -12.98 -4.14
N THR A 175 -10.24 -12.86 -2.86
CA THR A 175 -11.08 -13.35 -1.75
C THR A 175 -12.34 -12.49 -1.57
N ILE A 176 -12.33 -11.28 -2.15
CA ILE A 176 -13.42 -10.29 -2.02
C ILE A 176 -14.04 -9.98 -3.39
N GLU A 177 -15.31 -10.29 -3.58
CA GLU A 177 -16.08 -9.85 -4.75
C GLU A 177 -16.64 -8.44 -4.52
N THR A 178 -15.96 -7.43 -5.07
CA THR A 178 -16.44 -6.04 -5.06
C THR A 178 -16.73 -5.55 -6.47
N TRP A 179 -17.50 -4.46 -6.60
CA TRP A 179 -17.66 -3.75 -7.87
C TRP A 179 -16.31 -3.32 -8.48
N PHE A 180 -15.33 -3.00 -7.63
CA PHE A 180 -13.99 -2.65 -8.08
C PHE A 180 -13.20 -3.88 -8.59
N THR A 181 -13.34 -5.03 -7.92
CA THR A 181 -12.84 -6.32 -8.41
C THR A 181 -13.46 -6.65 -9.77
N PHE A 182 -14.77 -6.40 -9.93
CA PHE A 182 -15.47 -6.54 -11.21
C PHE A 182 -14.89 -5.62 -12.28
N LEU A 183 -14.62 -4.35 -11.98
CA LEU A 183 -14.04 -3.39 -12.93
C LEU A 183 -12.62 -3.80 -13.35
N LEU A 184 -11.75 -4.18 -12.39
CA LEU A 184 -10.39 -4.62 -12.69
C LEU A 184 -10.36 -5.85 -13.60
N VAL A 185 -11.24 -6.82 -13.33
CA VAL A 185 -11.31 -8.07 -14.09
C VAL A 185 -11.94 -7.87 -15.46
N ASN A 186 -13.09 -7.20 -15.52
CA ASN A 186 -13.89 -7.14 -16.75
C ASN A 186 -13.50 -5.98 -17.65
N LEU A 187 -13.17 -4.81 -17.09
CA LEU A 187 -12.85 -3.62 -17.87
C LEU A 187 -11.36 -3.54 -18.19
N TRP A 188 -10.50 -3.86 -17.22
CA TRP A 188 -9.04 -3.86 -17.39
C TRP A 188 -8.45 -5.21 -17.82
N ARG A 189 -9.31 -6.20 -18.13
CA ARG A 189 -8.94 -7.57 -18.56
C ARG A 189 -7.93 -8.23 -17.63
N TYR A 190 -7.94 -7.87 -16.36
CA TYR A 190 -7.02 -8.45 -15.38
C TYR A 190 -7.43 -9.90 -15.11
N PRO A 191 -6.50 -10.87 -15.16
CA PRO A 191 -6.83 -12.26 -14.85
C PRO A 191 -7.31 -12.40 -13.40
N LYS A 192 -8.63 -12.64 -13.23
CA LYS A 192 -9.32 -12.76 -11.92
C LYS A 192 -8.65 -13.73 -10.96
N HIS A 193 -7.92 -14.72 -11.49
CA HIS A 193 -7.34 -15.83 -10.73
C HIS A 193 -5.93 -15.57 -10.16
N ILE A 194 -5.35 -14.37 -10.35
CA ILE A 194 -4.01 -14.05 -9.83
C ILE A 194 -3.90 -12.65 -9.17
N ILE A 195 -5.02 -12.05 -8.76
CA ILE A 195 -5.02 -10.68 -8.22
C ILE A 195 -4.58 -10.59 -6.76
N GLU A 196 -4.61 -11.70 -6.04
CA GLU A 196 -4.18 -11.79 -4.66
C GLU A 196 -3.02 -12.78 -4.57
N TRP A 197 -1.90 -12.33 -4.02
CA TRP A 197 -0.72 -13.16 -3.81
C TRP A 197 -0.49 -13.32 -2.32
N SER A 198 -0.21 -14.53 -1.88
CA SER A 198 0.02 -14.83 -0.47
C SER A 198 1.30 -15.61 -0.22
N THR A 199 1.97 -15.34 0.90
CA THR A 199 3.15 -16.09 1.31
C THR A 199 3.26 -16.23 2.82
N LYS A 200 3.90 -17.31 3.26
CA LYS A 200 4.28 -17.54 4.67
C LYS A 200 5.73 -17.11 4.97
N GLN A 201 6.50 -16.76 3.95
CA GLN A 201 7.93 -16.46 4.05
C GLN A 201 8.17 -14.95 4.11
N LYS A 202 8.36 -14.40 5.32
CA LYS A 202 8.49 -12.94 5.51
C LYS A 202 9.77 -12.36 4.96
N ASP A 203 10.85 -13.13 5.04
CA ASP A 203 12.16 -12.81 4.47
C ASP A 203 12.15 -12.80 2.92
N ARG A 204 11.06 -13.26 2.31
CA ARG A 204 10.85 -13.24 0.86
C ARG A 204 9.92 -12.12 0.39
N VAL A 205 9.63 -11.15 1.27
CA VAL A 205 8.82 -9.97 0.97
C VAL A 205 9.48 -8.72 1.53
N VAL A 206 9.73 -7.74 0.67
CA VAL A 206 10.53 -6.57 1.03
C VAL A 206 9.81 -5.28 0.62
N ILE A 207 9.64 -4.37 1.57
CA ILE A 207 9.07 -3.04 1.31
C ILE A 207 10.15 -2.18 0.61
N THR A 208 9.80 -1.60 -0.52
CA THR A 208 10.69 -0.76 -1.35
C THR A 208 10.20 0.69 -1.51
N GLY A 209 8.97 0.97 -1.10
CA GLY A 209 8.46 2.33 -1.04
C GLY A 209 7.12 2.47 -0.32
N VAL A 210 6.77 3.72 0.00
CA VAL A 210 5.46 4.12 0.50
C VAL A 210 4.77 4.93 -0.59
N LEU A 211 3.58 4.50 -0.99
CA LEU A 211 2.71 5.21 -1.90
C LEU A 211 1.64 5.95 -1.09
N VAL A 212 1.45 7.22 -1.38
CA VAL A 212 0.38 8.04 -0.81
C VAL A 212 -0.47 8.64 -1.92
N ARG A 213 -1.80 8.64 -1.74
CA ARG A 213 -2.76 9.24 -2.68
C ARG A 213 -3.72 10.14 -1.93
N PHE A 214 -4.06 11.27 -2.55
CA PHE A 214 -4.94 12.29 -1.97
C PHE A 214 -6.18 12.45 -2.84
N GLU A 215 -7.34 12.38 -2.20
CA GLU A 215 -8.63 12.72 -2.79
C GLU A 215 -9.18 13.93 -2.05
N ARG A 216 -9.53 15.02 -2.75
CA ARG A 216 -10.05 16.22 -2.11
C ARG A 216 -11.38 15.90 -1.45
N TYR A 217 -11.52 16.24 -0.17
CA TYR A 217 -12.77 16.06 0.57
C TYR A 217 -13.40 17.43 0.84
N GLN A 218 -14.61 17.62 0.33
CA GLN A 218 -15.45 18.75 0.72
C GLN A 218 -16.39 18.25 1.82
N CYS A 219 -16.31 18.83 3.01
CA CYS A 219 -17.32 18.60 4.04
C CYS A 219 -18.65 19.15 3.53
N THR A 220 -19.55 18.28 3.06
CA THR A 220 -20.97 18.61 2.94
C THR A 220 -21.50 18.68 4.36
N GLY A 221 -21.95 19.86 4.79
CA GLY A 221 -22.25 20.18 6.18
C GLY A 221 -23.38 19.37 6.81
N HIS A 222 -23.11 18.11 7.18
CA HIS A 222 -23.93 17.36 8.12
C HIS A 222 -23.08 16.85 9.29
N SER A 223 -23.65 17.12 10.46
CA SER A 223 -23.26 16.86 11.84
C SER A 223 -22.31 15.70 12.09
N GLU A 224 -21.41 15.94 13.04
CA GLU A 224 -20.56 14.98 13.75
C GLU A 224 -21.20 13.59 13.89
N GLY A 225 -20.46 12.56 13.47
CA GLY A 225 -20.80 11.17 13.81
C GLY A 225 -21.52 10.38 12.72
N SER A 226 -20.97 10.32 11.50
CA SER A 226 -20.96 9.09 10.68
C SER A 226 -20.27 9.37 9.34
N CYS A 227 -19.21 8.64 9.05
CA CYS A 227 -18.67 8.55 7.70
C CYS A 227 -19.55 7.58 6.90
N SER A 228 -20.49 8.10 6.13
CA SER A 228 -21.19 7.34 5.10
C SER A 228 -20.68 7.74 3.71
N ILE A 229 -20.48 6.69 2.91
CA ILE A 229 -19.88 6.69 1.57
C ILE A 229 -20.96 7.08 0.55
N PHE A 230 -20.63 7.94 -0.41
CA PHE A 230 -21.21 7.93 -1.75
C PHE A 230 -20.11 7.57 -2.74
#